data_AF-A0A4Q5R1Z7-F1
#
_entry.id   AF-A0A4Q5R1Z7-F1
#
_cell.length_a   1.000
_cell.length_b   1.000
_cell.length_c   1.000
_cell.angle_alpha   90.00
_cell.angle_beta   90.00
_cell.angle_gamma   90.00
#
_symmetry.space_group_name_H-M   'P 1'
#
loop_
_entity.id
_entity.type
_entity.pdbx_description
1 polymer ?
#
loop_
_entity_poly.entity_id
_entity_poly.type
_entity_poly.pdbx_seq_one_letter_code
_entity_poly.pdbx_strand_id
1 'polypeptide(L)'
;MKHAFIFPGQGSQFPGMGKEHYENSAFAKKLFEQANEVLGFRISEVMFNGTEEDLKQTNVTQPAVFLHSVVAYKTIEGAKPDMTAGHSLGEFSALVANGALRFEDALKVAGKKHDIVGIKVYDKMEMRLPDIGLVQVQDAETGETAFVDTSDNVVRQQYQSAFFQHTEYCKTVFLKSGSDLLHIATDEDYVKVLKKFFIGRNK
;
A
#
# COMPACT_ATOMS: atom_id res chain seq x y z
N MET A 1 16.31 30.27 20.45
CA MET A 1 15.81 29.00 21.03
C MET A 1 15.69 28.00 19.89
N LYS A 2 15.94 26.71 20.13
CA LYS A 2 15.70 25.67 19.11
C LYS A 2 14.30 25.10 19.25
N HIS A 3 13.59 24.88 18.14
CA HIS A 3 12.21 24.40 18.11
C HIS A 3 12.12 23.03 17.43
N ALA A 4 11.49 22.08 18.12
CA ALA A 4 11.17 20.77 17.58
C ALA A 4 9.65 20.64 17.37
N PHE A 5 9.24 20.15 16.20
CA PHE A 5 7.84 19.93 15.85
C PHE A 5 7.58 18.43 15.72
N ILE A 6 6.55 17.94 16.43
CA ILE A 6 6.17 16.53 16.45
C ILE A 6 4.77 16.40 15.88
N PHE A 7 4.62 15.51 14.90
CA PHE A 7 3.37 15.33 14.16
C PHE A 7 2.70 14.01 14.52
N PRO A 8 1.38 14.02 14.81
CA PRO A 8 0.64 12.82 15.14
C PRO A 8 0.42 11.92 13.92
N GLY A 9 0.16 10.64 14.17
CA GLY A 9 -0.23 9.66 13.17
C GLY A 9 -1.75 9.47 13.09
N GLN A 10 -2.17 8.40 12.40
CA GLN A 10 -3.56 7.97 12.35
C GLN A 10 -4.13 7.73 13.77
N GLY A 11 -5.41 8.08 13.98
CA GLY A 11 -6.09 8.02 15.28
C GLY A 11 -6.29 9.39 15.92
N SER A 12 -5.71 10.45 15.35
CA SER A 12 -5.85 11.84 15.83
C SER A 12 -6.87 12.67 15.04
N GLN A 13 -7.66 12.04 14.17
CA GLN A 13 -8.78 12.68 13.47
C GLN A 13 -9.97 12.93 14.41
N PHE A 14 -10.67 14.04 14.21
CA PHE A 14 -11.88 14.40 14.95
C PHE A 14 -12.83 15.24 14.10
N PRO A 15 -14.16 15.15 14.30
CA PRO A 15 -15.12 15.97 13.58
C PRO A 15 -14.87 17.47 13.76
N GLY A 16 -14.96 18.24 12.68
CA GLY A 16 -14.70 19.69 12.69
C GLY A 16 -13.22 20.08 12.56
N MET A 17 -12.31 19.11 12.44
CA MET A 17 -10.88 19.38 12.32
C MET A 17 -10.56 20.30 11.13
N GLY A 18 -9.71 21.31 11.35
CA GLY A 18 -9.28 22.24 10.30
C GLY A 18 -10.27 23.32 9.89
N LYS A 19 -11.52 23.29 10.37
CA LYS A 19 -12.55 24.28 10.02
C LYS A 19 -12.14 25.69 10.41
N GLU A 20 -11.68 25.87 11.65
CA GLU A 20 -11.24 27.17 12.16
C GLU A 20 -10.05 27.72 11.36
N HIS A 21 -9.09 26.86 11.00
CA HIS A 21 -7.97 27.25 10.14
C HIS A 21 -8.45 27.71 8.75
N TYR A 22 -9.39 26.97 8.15
CA TYR A 22 -9.96 27.30 6.84
C TYR A 22 -10.68 28.65 6.83
N GLU A 23 -11.45 28.94 7.89
CA GLU A 23 -12.25 30.16 8.00
C GLU A 23 -11.39 31.40 8.29
N ASN A 24 -10.33 31.24 9.11
CA ASN A 24 -9.55 32.36 9.62
C ASN A 24 -8.25 32.64 8.85
N SER A 25 -7.83 31.78 7.92
CA SER A 25 -6.59 31.96 7.16
C SER A 25 -6.78 31.72 5.67
N ALA A 26 -6.59 32.77 4.87
CA ALA A 26 -6.60 32.68 3.41
C ALA A 26 -5.53 31.69 2.88
N PHE A 27 -4.40 31.58 3.59
CA PHE A 27 -3.36 30.62 3.27
C PHE A 27 -3.81 29.18 3.55
N ALA A 28 -4.41 28.91 4.71
CA ALA A 28 -4.96 27.59 5.03
C ALA A 28 -6.07 27.20 4.04
N LYS A 29 -6.98 28.13 3.73
CA LYS A 29 -8.03 27.94 2.72
C LYS A 29 -7.46 27.47 1.38
N LYS A 30 -6.37 28.09 0.91
CA LYS A 30 -5.70 27.67 -0.33
C LYS A 30 -5.17 26.24 -0.25
N LEU A 31 -4.58 25.83 0.87
CA LEU A 31 -4.09 24.45 1.05
C LEU A 31 -5.23 23.43 1.07
N PHE A 32 -6.36 23.75 1.69
CA PHE A 32 -7.53 22.87 1.67
C PHE A 32 -8.13 22.73 0.27
N GLU A 33 -8.25 23.82 -0.50
CA GLU A 33 -8.75 23.72 -1.88
C GLU A 33 -7.77 22.97 -2.79
N GLN A 34 -6.47 23.20 -2.65
CA GLN A 34 -5.45 22.41 -3.33
C GLN A 34 -5.55 20.92 -2.94
N ALA A 35 -5.85 20.61 -1.68
CA ALA A 35 -6.05 19.23 -1.26
C ALA A 35 -7.29 18.59 -1.88
N ASN A 36 -8.40 19.35 -1.99
CA ASN A 36 -9.62 18.91 -2.67
C ASN A 36 -9.33 18.56 -4.14
N GLU A 37 -8.56 19.40 -4.84
CA GLU A 37 -8.15 19.16 -6.23
C GLU A 37 -7.26 17.91 -6.37
N VAL A 38 -6.25 17.78 -5.51
CA VAL A 38 -5.29 16.66 -5.56
C VAL A 38 -5.97 15.31 -5.28
N LEU A 39 -6.92 15.27 -4.35
CA LEU A 39 -7.61 14.05 -3.96
C LEU A 39 -8.80 13.73 -4.87
N GLY A 40 -9.29 14.70 -5.66
CA GLY A 40 -10.44 14.53 -6.55
C GLY A 40 -11.80 14.50 -5.84
N PHE A 41 -11.85 14.84 -4.55
CA PHE A 41 -13.09 14.99 -3.78
C PHE A 41 -12.88 16.03 -2.68
N ARG A 42 -13.99 16.56 -2.14
CA ARG A 42 -13.93 17.60 -1.10
C ARG A 42 -13.63 17.00 0.28
N ILE A 43 -12.36 16.69 0.53
CA ILE A 43 -11.89 16.24 1.85
C ILE A 43 -12.24 17.26 2.95
N SER A 44 -12.23 18.55 2.62
CA SER A 44 -12.60 19.62 3.55
C SER A 44 -14.03 19.49 4.08
N GLU A 45 -15.01 19.11 3.25
CA GLU A 45 -16.40 18.93 3.70
C GLU A 45 -16.50 17.80 4.73
N VAL A 46 -15.79 16.69 4.48
CA VAL A 46 -15.76 15.53 5.39
C VAL A 46 -15.07 15.91 6.71
N MET A 47 -13.97 16.66 6.65
CA MET A 47 -13.27 17.13 7.84
C MET A 47 -14.13 18.09 8.69
N PHE A 48 -14.88 18.99 8.06
CA PHE A 48 -15.61 20.05 8.76
C PHE A 48 -16.97 19.58 9.28
N ASN A 49 -17.68 18.77 8.50
CA ASN A 49 -19.08 18.44 8.72
C ASN A 49 -19.35 16.94 8.83
N GLY A 50 -18.35 16.09 8.54
CA GLY A 50 -18.49 14.64 8.60
C GLY A 50 -18.57 14.09 10.02
N THR A 51 -19.10 12.89 10.13
CA THR A 51 -19.15 12.14 11.39
C THR A 51 -17.80 11.48 11.71
N GLU A 52 -17.65 10.95 12.92
CA GLU A 52 -16.48 10.12 13.25
C GLU A 52 -16.33 8.92 12.31
N GLU A 53 -17.44 8.35 11.84
CA GLU A 53 -17.43 7.19 10.95
C GLU A 53 -16.94 7.57 9.55
N ASP A 54 -17.36 8.73 9.04
CA ASP A 54 -16.86 9.28 7.77
C ASP A 54 -15.34 9.49 7.82
N LEU A 55 -14.84 9.97 8.96
CA LEU A 55 -13.41 10.19 9.19
C LEU A 55 -12.62 8.89 9.43
N LYS A 56 -13.27 7.77 9.75
CA LYS A 56 -12.65 6.44 9.87
C LYS A 56 -12.54 5.70 8.53
N GLN A 57 -13.19 6.20 7.48
CA GLN A 57 -13.01 5.64 6.15
C GLN A 57 -11.54 5.73 5.74
N THR A 58 -10.99 4.62 5.27
CA THR A 58 -9.56 4.48 5.02
C THR A 58 -8.99 5.52 4.04
N ASN A 59 -9.77 5.91 3.04
CA ASN A 59 -9.43 6.95 2.05
C ASN A 59 -9.56 8.39 2.58
N VAL A 60 -10.08 8.58 3.80
CA VAL A 60 -10.29 9.89 4.43
C VAL A 60 -9.34 10.07 5.61
N THR A 61 -9.19 9.06 6.46
CA THR A 61 -8.45 9.17 7.72
C THR A 61 -7.02 9.70 7.53
N GLN A 62 -6.26 9.06 6.64
CA GLN A 62 -4.86 9.43 6.41
C GLN A 62 -4.70 10.82 5.78
N PRO A 63 -5.38 11.16 4.66
CA PRO A 63 -5.24 12.48 4.09
C PRO A 63 -5.76 13.59 5.03
N ALA A 64 -6.81 13.34 5.82
CA ALA A 64 -7.33 14.32 6.78
C ALA A 64 -6.33 14.66 7.90
N VAL A 65 -5.73 13.65 8.53
CA VAL A 65 -4.73 13.84 9.59
C VAL A 65 -3.49 14.55 9.05
N PHE A 66 -2.99 14.13 7.89
CA PHE A 66 -1.86 14.76 7.22
C PHE A 66 -2.15 16.23 6.88
N LEU A 67 -3.28 16.49 6.22
CA LEU A 67 -3.67 17.83 5.79
C LEU A 67 -3.76 18.79 6.97
N HIS A 68 -4.48 18.38 8.02
CA HIS A 68 -4.63 19.19 9.22
C HIS A 68 -3.30 19.47 9.91
N SER A 69 -2.44 18.46 10.03
CA SER A 69 -1.10 18.60 10.62
C SER A 69 -0.24 19.63 9.87
N VAL A 70 -0.24 19.56 8.54
CA VAL A 70 0.54 20.50 7.70
C VAL A 70 -0.06 21.91 7.74
N VAL A 71 -1.38 22.04 7.68
CA VAL A 71 -2.06 23.34 7.78
C VAL A 71 -1.75 23.98 9.13
N ALA A 72 -1.97 23.26 10.23
CA ALA A 72 -1.72 23.75 11.58
C ALA A 72 -0.29 24.27 11.71
N TYR A 73 0.71 23.50 11.27
CA TYR A 73 2.11 23.92 11.28
C TYR A 73 2.37 25.16 10.41
N LYS A 74 1.89 25.19 9.17
CA LYS A 74 2.16 26.31 8.26
C LYS A 74 1.42 27.60 8.64
N THR A 75 0.39 27.52 9.47
CA THR A 75 -0.28 28.70 10.03
C THR A 75 0.39 29.28 11.27
N ILE A 76 1.41 28.63 11.83
CA ILE A 76 2.19 29.19 12.95
C ILE A 76 3.10 30.29 12.40
N GLU A 77 2.88 31.53 12.83
CA GLU A 77 3.69 32.68 12.41
C GLU A 77 5.17 32.50 12.79
N GLY A 78 6.05 32.71 11.81
CA GLY A 78 7.51 32.65 12.02
C GLY A 78 8.06 31.25 12.32
N ALA A 79 7.26 30.19 12.20
CA ALA A 79 7.70 28.83 12.46
C ALA A 79 8.90 28.44 11.58
N LYS A 80 10.01 28.08 12.23
CA LYS A 80 11.21 27.51 11.61
C LYS A 80 11.67 26.32 12.46
N PRO A 81 11.53 25.08 11.96
CA PRO A 81 11.88 23.90 12.72
C PRO A 81 13.40 23.69 12.68
N ASP A 82 14.00 23.52 13.84
CA ASP A 82 15.36 22.96 13.94
C ASP A 82 15.33 21.43 13.82
N MET A 83 14.22 20.83 14.25
CA MET A 83 13.98 19.39 14.23
C MET A 83 12.51 19.08 13.95
N THR A 84 12.26 17.99 13.23
CA THR A 84 10.92 17.48 12.95
C THR A 84 10.87 15.98 13.20
N ALA A 85 9.80 15.48 13.81
CA ALA A 85 9.54 14.06 13.96
C ALA A 85 8.06 13.77 13.75
N GLY A 86 7.72 12.56 13.35
CA GLY A 86 6.33 12.16 13.16
C GLY A 86 6.13 10.69 13.47
N HIS A 87 4.97 10.35 14.03
CA HIS A 87 4.62 8.96 14.32
C HIS A 87 3.88 8.35 13.13
N SER A 88 4.45 7.30 12.50
CA SER A 88 3.85 6.62 11.35
C SER A 88 3.49 7.64 10.25
N LEU A 89 2.22 7.79 9.88
CA LEU A 89 1.73 8.80 8.93
C LEU A 89 2.24 10.23 9.22
N GLY A 90 2.45 10.59 10.50
CA GLY A 90 2.97 11.90 10.89
C GLY A 90 4.37 12.20 10.31
N GLU A 91 5.13 11.17 9.92
CA GLU A 91 6.43 11.32 9.27
C GLU A 91 6.31 12.13 7.96
N PHE A 92 5.25 11.93 7.18
CA PHE A 92 4.99 12.72 5.97
C PHE A 92 4.80 14.20 6.30
N SER A 93 4.06 14.51 7.38
CA SER A 93 3.88 15.89 7.84
C SER A 93 5.22 16.51 8.28
N ALA A 94 6.08 15.75 8.96
CA ALA A 94 7.43 16.18 9.33
C ALA A 94 8.30 16.47 8.10
N LEU A 95 8.28 15.60 7.08
CA LEU A 95 9.02 15.78 5.83
C LEU A 95 8.53 16.99 5.02
N VAL A 96 7.24 17.30 5.08
CA VAL A 96 6.69 18.52 4.46
C VAL A 96 7.05 19.76 5.28
N ALA A 97 7.06 19.65 6.61
CA ALA A 97 7.40 20.74 7.50
C ALA A 97 8.86 21.19 7.36
N ASN A 98 9.79 20.25 7.18
CA ASN A 98 11.21 20.53 6.96
C ASN A 98 11.58 20.77 5.48
N GLY A 99 10.62 20.63 4.55
CA GLY A 99 10.81 20.92 3.13
C GLY A 99 11.46 19.80 2.31
N ALA A 100 11.74 18.63 2.89
CA ALA A 100 12.26 17.48 2.15
C ALA A 100 11.24 16.87 1.18
N LEU A 101 9.94 17.02 1.46
CA LEU A 101 8.86 16.54 0.60
C LEU A 101 7.88 17.66 0.26
N ARG A 102 7.41 17.71 -0.99
CA ARG A 102 6.38 18.66 -1.41
C ARG A 102 5.03 18.24 -0.86
N PHE A 103 4.22 19.21 -0.46
CA PHE A 103 2.87 18.99 0.10
C PHE A 103 1.99 18.11 -0.82
N GLU A 104 1.94 18.40 -2.12
CA GLU A 104 1.12 17.64 -3.07
C GLU A 104 1.55 16.17 -3.19
N ASP A 105 2.86 15.91 -3.23
CA ASP A 105 3.37 14.55 -3.36
C ASP A 105 3.06 13.73 -2.11
N ALA A 106 3.27 14.33 -0.93
CA ALA A 106 2.92 13.72 0.35
C ALA A 106 1.40 13.45 0.45
N LEU A 107 0.58 14.41 0.03
CA LEU A 107 -0.88 14.26 0.04
C LEU A 107 -1.36 13.17 -0.90
N LYS A 108 -0.78 13.06 -2.11
CA LYS A 108 -1.08 11.97 -3.04
C LYS A 108 -0.78 10.62 -2.42
N VAL A 109 0.35 10.49 -1.73
CA VAL A 109 0.71 9.24 -1.04
C VAL A 109 -0.26 8.95 0.11
N ALA A 110 -0.56 9.94 0.95
CA ALA A 110 -1.51 9.77 2.07
C ALA A 110 -2.94 9.44 1.61
N GLY A 111 -3.35 9.93 0.44
CA GLY A 111 -4.66 9.66 -0.15
C GLY A 111 -4.74 8.39 -0.99
N LYS A 112 -3.63 7.69 -1.25
CA LYS A 112 -3.67 6.41 -1.97
C LYS A 112 -4.39 5.36 -1.12
N LYS A 113 -5.27 4.60 -1.75
CA LYS A 113 -5.84 3.40 -1.13
C LYS A 113 -4.72 2.40 -0.84
N HIS A 114 -4.88 1.63 0.23
CA HIS A 114 -4.02 0.47 0.47
C HIS A 114 -4.05 -0.42 -0.77
N ASP A 115 -2.85 -0.70 -1.26
CA ASP A 115 -2.63 -1.54 -2.41
C ASP A 115 -2.23 -2.93 -1.93
N ILE A 116 -2.89 -3.95 -2.45
CA ILE A 116 -2.60 -5.34 -2.13
C ILE A 116 -1.97 -5.96 -3.37
N VAL A 117 -0.76 -6.51 -3.17
CA VAL A 117 -0.04 -7.27 -4.18
C VAL A 117 0.22 -8.65 -3.59
N GLY A 118 -0.41 -9.68 -4.18
CA GLY A 118 -0.08 -11.06 -3.87
C GLY A 118 1.32 -11.40 -4.39
N ILE A 119 2.08 -12.15 -3.61
CA ILE A 119 3.36 -12.70 -4.05
C ILE A 119 3.26 -14.22 -3.92
N LYS A 120 3.33 -14.92 -5.05
CA LYS A 120 3.49 -16.37 -5.10
C LYS A 120 4.96 -16.69 -5.36
N VAL A 121 5.61 -17.24 -4.34
CA VAL A 121 6.94 -17.84 -4.48
C VAL A 121 6.77 -19.27 -4.93
N TYR A 122 7.57 -19.73 -5.90
CA TYR A 122 7.55 -21.11 -6.38
C TYR A 122 8.97 -21.59 -6.72
N ASP A 123 9.22 -22.88 -6.54
CA ASP A 123 10.44 -23.52 -7.01
C ASP A 123 10.30 -24.06 -8.44
N LYS A 124 11.39 -24.12 -9.22
CA LYS A 124 11.36 -24.73 -10.56
C LYS A 124 11.02 -26.22 -10.53
N MET A 125 11.32 -26.91 -9.44
CA MET A 125 10.96 -28.32 -9.25
C MET A 125 9.46 -28.50 -9.02
N GLU A 126 8.71 -27.47 -8.61
CA GLU A 126 7.24 -27.53 -8.56
C GLU A 126 6.61 -27.54 -9.96
N MET A 127 7.36 -27.16 -11.01
CA MET A 127 6.88 -27.21 -12.40
C MET A 127 7.13 -28.57 -13.07
N ARG A 128 8.05 -29.38 -12.53
CA ARG A 128 8.56 -30.58 -13.21
C ARG A 128 8.92 -31.66 -12.21
N LEU A 129 8.33 -32.83 -12.37
CA LEU A 129 8.77 -34.02 -11.64
C LEU A 129 10.16 -34.48 -12.14
N PRO A 130 11.08 -34.82 -11.23
CA PRO A 130 12.38 -35.36 -11.60
C PRO A 130 12.27 -36.79 -12.13
N ASP A 131 13.23 -37.23 -12.94
CA ASP A 131 13.29 -38.60 -13.46
C ASP A 131 13.95 -39.55 -12.48
N ILE A 132 13.17 -40.09 -11.55
CA ILE A 132 13.68 -41.01 -10.52
C ILE A 132 12.91 -42.33 -10.45
N GLY A 133 12.03 -42.58 -11.44
CA GLY A 133 11.21 -43.79 -11.51
C GLY A 133 10.01 -43.74 -10.57
N LEU A 134 9.64 -44.90 -10.02
CA LEU A 134 8.46 -45.04 -9.17
C LEU A 134 8.73 -44.51 -7.75
N VAL A 135 7.92 -43.54 -7.32
CA VAL A 135 8.05 -42.90 -6.01
C VAL A 135 6.73 -43.02 -5.26
N GLN A 136 6.80 -43.31 -3.96
CA GLN A 136 5.64 -43.19 -3.09
C GLN A 136 5.50 -41.73 -2.66
N VAL A 137 4.38 -41.10 -3.01
CA VAL A 137 4.03 -39.75 -2.58
C VAL A 137 2.96 -39.82 -1.50
N GLN A 138 2.95 -38.83 -0.61
CA GLN A 138 1.92 -38.63 0.38
C GLN A 138 1.28 -37.26 0.17
N ASP A 139 -0.05 -37.22 0.09
CA ASP A 139 -0.79 -35.98 0.10
C ASP A 139 -0.67 -35.34 1.49
N ALA A 140 -0.20 -34.09 1.54
CA ALA A 140 0.07 -33.39 2.79
C ALA A 140 -1.20 -32.96 3.54
N GLU A 141 -2.35 -32.87 2.87
CA GLU A 141 -3.63 -32.45 3.45
C GLU A 141 -4.44 -33.65 3.96
N THR A 142 -4.46 -34.75 3.19
CA THR A 142 -5.28 -35.94 3.51
C THR A 142 -4.49 -37.07 4.17
N GLY A 143 -3.17 -37.09 3.99
CA GLY A 143 -2.30 -38.17 4.45
C GLY A 143 -2.35 -39.44 3.59
N GLU A 144 -3.15 -39.45 2.51
CA GLU A 144 -3.23 -40.57 1.58
C GLU A 144 -1.90 -40.78 0.85
N THR A 145 -1.57 -42.04 0.56
CA THR A 145 -0.34 -42.37 -0.18
C THR A 145 -0.67 -42.96 -1.53
N ALA A 146 0.12 -42.59 -2.54
CA ALA A 146 0.00 -43.12 -3.90
C ALA A 146 1.40 -43.39 -4.47
N PHE A 147 1.48 -44.36 -5.38
CA PHE A 147 2.69 -44.54 -6.19
C PHE A 147 2.57 -43.72 -7.47
N VAL A 148 3.56 -42.88 -7.73
CA VAL A 148 3.66 -42.04 -8.92
C VAL A 148 4.90 -42.46 -9.70
N ASP A 149 4.71 -42.91 -10.94
CA ASP A 149 5.83 -43.15 -11.84
C ASP A 149 6.30 -41.82 -12.43
N THR A 150 7.35 -41.27 -11.84
CA THR A 150 7.93 -40.00 -12.28
C THR A 150 8.67 -40.13 -13.60
N SER A 151 8.96 -41.34 -14.09
CA SER A 151 9.59 -41.59 -15.40
C SER A 151 8.59 -41.53 -16.58
N ASP A 152 7.29 -41.64 -16.29
CA ASP A 152 6.24 -41.61 -17.30
C ASP A 152 6.02 -40.20 -17.86
N ASN A 153 6.04 -40.09 -19.19
CA ASN A 153 5.88 -38.81 -19.89
C ASN A 153 4.49 -38.19 -19.72
N VAL A 154 3.43 -39.01 -19.67
CA VAL A 154 2.05 -38.55 -19.48
C VAL A 154 1.88 -38.00 -18.08
N VAL A 155 2.39 -38.71 -17.06
CA VAL A 155 2.39 -38.25 -15.67
C VAL A 155 3.10 -36.89 -15.53
N ARG A 156 4.29 -36.74 -16.13
CA ARG A 156 5.02 -35.46 -16.12
C ARG A 156 4.26 -34.32 -16.79
N GLN A 157 3.65 -34.59 -17.95
CA GLN A 157 2.86 -33.58 -18.66
C GLN A 157 1.61 -33.17 -17.87
N GLN A 158 0.94 -34.12 -17.22
CA GLN A 158 -0.20 -33.85 -16.35
C GLN A 158 0.19 -33.00 -15.14
N TYR A 159 1.29 -33.35 -14.47
CA TYR A 159 1.82 -32.58 -13.34
C TYR A 159 2.13 -31.14 -13.73
N GLN A 160 2.87 -30.96 -14.83
CA GLN A 160 3.20 -29.63 -15.35
C GLN A 160 1.93 -28.83 -15.74
N SER A 161 0.96 -29.49 -16.37
CA SER A 161 -0.32 -28.86 -16.75
C SER A 161 -1.12 -28.42 -15.52
N ALA A 162 -1.16 -29.24 -14.46
CA ALA A 162 -1.83 -28.91 -13.21
C ALA A 162 -1.20 -27.67 -12.54
N PHE A 163 0.14 -27.57 -12.53
CA PHE A 163 0.84 -26.39 -12.03
C PHE A 163 0.42 -25.10 -12.76
N PHE A 164 0.36 -25.12 -14.10
CA PHE A 164 -0.04 -23.96 -14.88
C PHE A 164 -1.52 -23.63 -14.72
N GLN A 165 -2.40 -24.63 -14.67
CA GLN A 165 -3.84 -24.43 -14.41
C GLN A 165 -4.06 -23.76 -13.05
N HIS A 166 -3.39 -24.24 -12.01
CA HIS A 166 -3.49 -23.65 -10.68
C HIS A 166 -2.92 -22.21 -10.65
N THR A 167 -1.80 -21.98 -11.33
CA THR A 167 -1.22 -20.64 -11.47
C THR A 167 -2.16 -19.65 -12.16
N GLU A 168 -2.79 -20.04 -13.28
CA GLU A 168 -3.77 -19.21 -13.98
C GLU A 168 -5.05 -19.00 -13.18
N TYR A 169 -5.49 -20.01 -12.42
CA TYR A 169 -6.59 -19.87 -11.46
C TYR A 169 -6.28 -18.79 -10.42
N CYS A 170 -5.15 -18.87 -9.73
CA CYS A 170 -4.74 -17.86 -8.74
C CYS A 170 -4.69 -16.47 -9.35
N LYS A 171 -4.07 -16.32 -10.53
CA LYS A 171 -3.98 -15.04 -11.23
C LYS A 171 -5.36 -14.46 -11.55
N THR A 172 -6.28 -15.29 -12.00
CA THR A 172 -7.67 -14.89 -12.29
C THR A 172 -8.40 -14.43 -11.03
N VAL A 173 -8.22 -15.14 -9.91
CA VAL A 173 -8.84 -14.79 -8.62
C VAL A 173 -8.34 -13.44 -8.11
N PHE A 174 -7.03 -13.19 -8.14
CA PHE A 174 -6.43 -11.91 -7.72
C PHE A 174 -6.88 -10.75 -8.61
N LEU A 175 -6.88 -10.94 -9.94
CA LEU A 175 -7.37 -9.92 -10.86
C LEU A 175 -8.84 -9.56 -10.59
N LYS A 176 -9.70 -10.55 -10.29
CA LYS A 176 -11.11 -10.32 -9.94
C LYS A 176 -11.29 -9.58 -8.62
N SER A 177 -10.37 -9.73 -7.66
CA SER A 177 -10.38 -8.97 -6.41
C SER A 177 -9.74 -7.57 -6.52
N GLY A 178 -9.32 -7.16 -7.72
CA GLY A 178 -8.66 -5.88 -7.96
C GLY A 178 -7.24 -5.80 -7.41
N SER A 179 -6.60 -6.95 -7.18
CA SER A 179 -5.24 -7.07 -6.67
C SER A 179 -4.33 -7.69 -7.73
N ASP A 180 -3.08 -7.25 -7.79
CA ASP A 180 -2.09 -7.89 -8.67
C ASP A 180 -1.50 -9.15 -8.01
N LEU A 181 -1.08 -10.11 -8.82
CA LEU A 181 -0.33 -11.29 -8.36
C LEU A 181 1.02 -11.34 -9.07
N LEU A 182 2.09 -11.30 -8.29
CA LEU A 182 3.46 -11.45 -8.76
C LEU A 182 3.94 -12.88 -8.51
N HIS A 183 4.56 -13.48 -9.52
CA HIS A 183 5.20 -14.79 -9.40
C HIS A 183 6.71 -14.60 -9.32
N ILE A 184 7.34 -15.18 -8.31
CA ILE A 184 8.79 -15.09 -8.09
C ILE A 184 9.34 -16.51 -7.97
N ALA A 185 10.28 -16.87 -8.85
CA ALA A 185 10.98 -18.14 -8.73
C ALA A 185 12.04 -18.07 -7.61
N THR A 186 12.27 -19.18 -6.91
CA THR A 186 13.28 -19.28 -5.84
C THR A 186 14.71 -18.99 -6.31
N ASP A 187 14.99 -19.13 -7.61
CA ASP A 187 16.31 -18.89 -8.21
C ASP A 187 16.45 -17.52 -8.91
N GLU A 188 15.47 -16.63 -8.74
CA GLU A 188 15.50 -15.27 -9.27
C GLU A 188 15.81 -14.21 -8.21
N ASP A 189 16.41 -13.09 -8.65
CA ASP A 189 16.62 -11.91 -7.81
C ASP A 189 15.29 -11.17 -7.60
N TYR A 190 14.64 -11.44 -6.48
CA TYR A 190 13.33 -10.88 -6.12
C TYR A 190 13.33 -9.34 -6.12
N VAL A 191 14.46 -8.68 -5.82
CA VAL A 191 14.55 -7.21 -5.82
C VAL A 191 14.36 -6.66 -7.23
N LYS A 192 14.96 -7.30 -8.24
CA LYS A 192 14.80 -6.91 -9.65
C LYS A 192 13.35 -7.10 -10.11
N VAL A 193 12.71 -8.21 -9.72
CA VAL A 193 11.32 -8.51 -10.07
C VAL A 193 10.38 -7.46 -9.46
N LEU A 194 10.49 -7.19 -8.15
CA LEU A 194 9.68 -6.19 -7.45
C LEU A 194 9.89 -4.79 -8.04
N LYS A 195 11.14 -4.40 -8.29
CA LYS A 195 11.46 -3.09 -8.87
C LYS A 195 10.82 -2.92 -10.25
N LYS A 196 10.92 -3.93 -11.12
CA LYS A 196 10.30 -3.90 -12.46
C LYS A 196 8.78 -3.78 -12.37
N PHE A 197 8.17 -4.54 -11.46
CA PHE A 197 6.73 -4.50 -11.20
C PHE A 197 6.26 -3.10 -10.75
N PHE A 198 6.84 -2.55 -9.68
CA PHE A 198 6.40 -1.25 -9.15
C PHE A 198 6.73 -0.06 -10.07
N ILE A 199 7.81 -0.13 -10.85
CA ILE A 199 8.08 0.89 -11.88
C ILE A 199 7.05 0.81 -13.01
N GLY A 200 6.70 -0.40 -13.46
CA GLY A 200 5.70 -0.59 -14.51
C GLY A 200 4.30 -0.16 -14.11
N ARG A 201 3.95 -0.31 -12.83
CA ARG A 201 2.63 0.03 -12.29
C ARG A 201 2.37 1.52 -12.10
N ASN A 202 3.42 2.34 -12.02
CA ASN A 202 3.32 3.80 -11.85
C ASN A 202 3.31 4.58 -13.18
N LYS A 203 3.13 3.90 -14.32
CA LYS A 203 2.89 4.50 -15.64
C LYS A 203 1.42 4.37 -16.03
#